data_AF-A0A1R1FHJ7-F1
#
_entry.id   AF-A0A1R1FHJ7-F1
#
_cell.length_a   1.000
_cell.length_b   1.000
_cell.length_c   1.000
_cell.angle_alpha   90.00
_cell.angle_beta   90.00
_cell.angle_gamma   90.00
#
_symmetry.space_group_name_H-M   'P 1'
#
loop_
_entity.id
_entity.type
_entity.pdbx_description
1 polymer ?
#
loop_
_entity_poly.entity_id
_entity_poly.type
_entity_poly.pdbx_seq_one_letter_code
_entity_poly.pdbx_strand_id
1 'polypeptide(L)'
;MLDFSFEIIDETKINIQYKYGSEFFNFNLYYANGEWTLHPFDGILIQNREMCSLIVSELLRNKDFHVMLAKEKIILSQLRTSVNLQSNEPDEWVADRRNADYSRHDDELMDYIGNHSFEDILQLEQEQIEARVQFFQQIIQRMFMEGLGPEDADFIKVQAVIRIYKETYDRLGELNDHNRGDRGRRW
;
A
#
# COMPACT_ATOMS: atom_id res chain seq x y z
N MET A 1 23.83 -10.51 -16.56
CA MET A 1 22.50 -9.86 -16.43
C MET A 1 22.22 -9.83 -14.95
N LEU A 2 21.72 -8.72 -14.41
CA LEU A 2 21.42 -8.64 -12.98
C LEU A 2 20.20 -9.51 -12.70
N ASP A 3 20.38 -10.54 -11.89
CA ASP A 3 19.30 -11.45 -11.46
C ASP A 3 18.51 -10.86 -10.26
N PHE A 4 18.89 -9.66 -9.83
CA PHE A 4 18.30 -8.91 -8.72
C PHE A 4 18.42 -7.40 -8.98
N SER A 5 17.33 -6.67 -8.79
CA SER A 5 17.29 -5.21 -8.79
C SER A 5 16.35 -4.71 -7.70
N PHE A 6 16.61 -3.51 -7.17
CA PHE A 6 15.76 -2.90 -6.16
C PHE A 6 15.61 -1.40 -6.42
N GLU A 7 14.48 -0.86 -5.98
CA GLU A 7 14.15 0.55 -6.04
C GLU A 7 13.63 0.98 -4.66
N ILE A 8 14.33 1.95 -4.05
CA ILE A 8 13.93 2.53 -2.77
C ILE A 8 12.86 3.58 -3.08
N ILE A 9 11.62 3.31 -2.67
CA ILE A 9 10.53 4.28 -2.82
C ILE A 9 10.58 5.29 -1.68
N ASP A 10 10.76 4.79 -0.45
CA ASP A 10 10.70 5.58 0.78
C ASP A 10 11.57 4.92 1.86
N GLU A 11 11.85 5.64 2.96
CA GLU A 11 12.61 5.14 4.12
C GLU A 11 11.97 3.87 4.75
N THR A 12 10.68 3.63 4.47
CA THR A 12 9.92 2.50 4.98
C THR A 12 9.50 1.49 3.91
N LYS A 13 9.85 1.69 2.63
CA LYS A 13 9.38 0.85 1.52
C LYS A 13 10.42 0.71 0.41
N ILE A 14 10.69 -0.55 0.05
CA ILE A 14 11.66 -0.92 -0.97
C ILE A 14 11.04 -1.95 -1.91
N ASN A 15 10.95 -1.61 -3.18
CA ASN A 15 10.57 -2.54 -4.22
C ASN A 15 11.78 -3.39 -4.62
N ILE A 16 11.57 -4.68 -4.75
CA ILE A 16 12.58 -5.66 -5.12
C ILE A 16 12.05 -6.40 -6.33
N GLN A 17 12.89 -6.57 -7.34
CA GLN A 17 12.62 -7.41 -8.48
C GLN A 17 13.70 -8.49 -8.55
N TYR A 18 13.25 -9.74 -8.52
CA TYR A 18 14.12 -10.90 -8.47
C TYR A 18 13.81 -11.84 -9.63
N LYS A 19 14.85 -12.28 -10.33
CA LYS A 19 14.71 -13.21 -11.46
C LYS A 19 14.76 -14.64 -10.95
N TYR A 20 13.69 -15.40 -11.21
CA TYR A 20 13.62 -16.83 -10.92
C TYR A 20 13.32 -17.61 -12.21
N GLY A 21 14.31 -18.38 -12.67
CA GLY A 21 14.24 -19.05 -13.97
C GLY A 21 14.22 -18.06 -15.14
N SER A 22 13.15 -18.06 -15.94
CA SER A 22 12.97 -17.14 -17.07
C SER A 22 12.17 -15.88 -16.74
N GLU A 23 11.55 -15.80 -15.56
CA GLU A 23 10.61 -14.75 -15.19
C GLU A 23 11.15 -13.85 -14.08
N PHE A 24 10.65 -12.61 -14.05
CA PHE A 24 10.91 -11.66 -12.98
C PHE A 24 9.72 -11.61 -12.03
N PHE A 25 10.01 -11.63 -10.73
CA PHE A 25 9.02 -11.55 -9.67
C PHE A 25 9.26 -10.30 -8.84
N ASN A 26 8.18 -9.60 -8.53
CA ASN A 26 8.22 -8.37 -7.75
C ASN A 26 7.86 -8.65 -6.28
N PHE A 27 8.64 -8.09 -5.39
CA PHE A 27 8.47 -8.13 -3.94
C PHE A 27 8.50 -6.71 -3.39
N ASN A 28 7.75 -6.50 -2.33
CA ASN A 28 7.78 -5.27 -1.56
C ASN A 28 8.35 -5.58 -0.18
N LEU A 29 9.39 -4.86 0.21
CA LEU A 29 9.96 -4.89 1.54
C LEU A 29 9.53 -3.61 2.25
N TYR A 30 8.66 -3.74 3.25
CA TYR A 30 8.14 -2.60 3.97
C TYR A 30 8.36 -2.71 5.48
N TYR A 31 8.50 -1.57 6.14
CA TYR A 31 8.64 -1.49 7.59
C TYR A 31 7.29 -1.22 8.23
N ALA A 32 6.80 -2.14 9.05
CA ALA A 32 5.55 -2.01 9.78
C ALA A 32 5.70 -2.58 11.20
N ASN A 33 5.08 -1.92 12.19
CA ASN A 33 5.05 -2.37 13.59
C ASN A 33 6.42 -2.65 14.22
N GLY A 34 7.48 -1.98 13.75
CA GLY A 34 8.83 -2.15 14.27
C GLY A 34 9.67 -3.21 13.55
N GLU A 35 9.11 -3.90 12.55
CA GLU A 35 9.75 -5.02 11.85
C GLU A 35 9.69 -4.85 10.32
N TRP A 36 10.71 -5.33 9.62
CA TRP A 36 10.74 -5.34 8.15
C TRP A 36 10.05 -6.60 7.63
N THR A 37 9.05 -6.43 6.76
CA THR A 37 8.27 -7.53 6.19
C THR A 37 8.42 -7.56 4.67
N LEU A 38 8.80 -8.73 4.15
CA LEU A 38 8.87 -9.02 2.73
C LEU A 38 7.54 -9.64 2.26
N HIS A 39 6.95 -9.05 1.23
CA HIS A 39 5.67 -9.46 0.66
C HIS A 39 5.73 -9.56 -0.86
N PRO A 40 5.26 -10.66 -1.47
CA PRO A 40 5.17 -10.79 -2.91
C PRO A 40 4.10 -9.82 -3.46
N PHE A 41 4.41 -9.12 -4.54
CA PHE A 41 3.46 -8.19 -5.19
C PHE A 41 2.69 -8.88 -6.33
N ASP A 42 3.25 -9.92 -6.95
CA ASP A 42 2.63 -10.59 -8.10
C ASP A 42 1.50 -11.53 -7.69
N GLY A 43 0.29 -11.31 -8.24
CA GLY A 43 -0.89 -12.16 -8.03
C GLY A 43 -0.68 -13.63 -8.43
N ILE A 44 0.31 -13.91 -9.28
CA ILE A 44 0.74 -15.27 -9.64
C ILE A 44 1.32 -16.01 -8.43
N LEU A 45 2.04 -15.31 -7.54
CA LEU A 45 2.64 -15.89 -6.33
C LEU A 45 1.63 -16.01 -5.19
N ILE A 46 0.58 -15.18 -5.18
CA ILE A 46 -0.50 -15.24 -4.20
C ILE A 46 -1.37 -16.48 -4.44
N GLN A 47 -1.66 -16.82 -5.70
CA GLN A 47 -2.41 -18.03 -6.05
C GLN A 47 -1.60 -19.33 -5.92
N ASN A 48 -0.26 -19.25 -5.97
CA ASN A 48 0.64 -20.40 -5.86
C ASN A 48 1.63 -20.23 -4.69
N ARG A 49 1.14 -20.53 -3.49
CA ARG A 49 1.87 -20.39 -2.23
C ARG A 49 3.16 -21.22 -2.17
N GLU A 50 3.18 -22.40 -2.77
CA GLU A 50 4.37 -23.27 -2.83
C GLU A 50 5.49 -22.62 -3.65
N MET A 51 5.13 -22.07 -4.82
CA MET A 51 6.05 -21.34 -5.67
C MET A 51 6.58 -20.09 -4.98
N CYS A 52 5.71 -19.36 -4.28
CA CYS A 52 6.15 -18.19 -3.50
C CYS A 52 7.13 -18.57 -2.39
N SER A 53 6.88 -19.65 -1.65
CA SER A 53 7.81 -20.14 -0.61
C SER A 53 9.19 -20.46 -1.20
N LEU A 54 9.22 -21.15 -2.34
CA LEU A 54 10.47 -21.48 -3.04
C LEU A 54 11.24 -20.23 -3.45
N ILE A 55 10.58 -19.28 -4.11
CA ILE A 55 11.23 -18.06 -4.61
C ILE A 55 11.73 -17.20 -3.45
N VAL A 56 10.93 -17.03 -2.40
CA VAL A 56 11.34 -16.29 -1.20
C VAL A 56 12.53 -16.98 -0.51
N SER A 57 12.53 -18.31 -0.41
CA SER A 57 13.64 -19.04 0.19
C SER A 57 14.96 -18.86 -0.59
N GLU A 58 14.87 -18.74 -1.91
CA GLU A 58 16.03 -18.49 -2.77
C GLU A 58 16.49 -17.03 -2.70
N LEU A 59 15.54 -16.09 -2.69
CA LEU A 59 15.81 -14.67 -2.50
C LEU A 59 16.50 -14.40 -1.14
N LEU A 60 16.07 -15.05 -0.06
CA LEU A 60 16.72 -14.98 1.25
C LEU A 60 18.14 -15.56 1.26
N ARG A 61 18.52 -16.36 0.26
CA ARG A 61 19.89 -16.89 0.07
C ARG A 61 20.70 -16.09 -0.94
N ASN A 62 20.11 -15.10 -1.59
CA ASN A 62 20.75 -14.28 -2.62
C ASN A 62 21.76 -13.29 -2.00
N LYS A 63 22.97 -13.25 -2.54
CA LYS A 63 24.06 -12.38 -2.05
C LYS A 63 23.78 -10.89 -2.27
N ASP A 64 23.20 -10.53 -3.41
CA ASP A 64 22.87 -9.15 -3.75
C ASP A 64 21.76 -8.61 -2.84
N PHE A 65 20.81 -9.47 -2.48
CA PHE A 65 19.79 -9.16 -1.48
C PHE A 65 20.42 -8.90 -0.10
N HIS A 66 21.40 -9.70 0.34
CA HIS A 66 22.11 -9.45 1.60
C HIS A 66 22.90 -8.14 1.59
N VAL A 67 23.54 -7.82 0.46
CA VAL A 67 24.26 -6.55 0.30
C VAL A 67 23.30 -5.37 0.37
N MET A 68 22.11 -5.49 -0.24
CA MET A 68 21.07 -4.48 -0.18
C MET A 68 20.57 -4.27 1.26
N LEU A 69 20.22 -5.34 1.99
CA LEU A 69 19.81 -5.25 3.39
C LEU A 69 20.89 -4.58 4.26
N ALA A 70 22.17 -4.95 4.05
CA ALA A 70 23.29 -4.36 4.79
C ALA A 70 23.46 -2.86 4.51
N LYS A 71 23.24 -2.41 3.27
CA LYS A 71 23.28 -0.99 2.91
C LYS A 71 22.18 -0.19 3.60
N GLU A 72 20.98 -0.76 3.67
CA GLU A 72 19.80 -0.14 4.30
C GLU A 72 19.75 -0.35 5.83
N LYS A 73 20.81 -0.92 6.43
CA LYS A 73 20.89 -1.24 7.87
C LYS A 73 19.75 -2.16 8.35
N ILE A 74 19.23 -3.00 7.46
CA ILE A 74 18.18 -3.97 7.76
C ILE A 74 18.84 -5.27 8.22
N ILE A 75 18.49 -5.73 9.42
CA ILE A 75 19.01 -6.98 9.96
C ILE A 75 18.22 -8.13 9.36
N LEU A 76 18.90 -9.03 8.64
CA LEU A 76 18.27 -10.21 8.02
C LEU A 76 17.47 -11.07 9.02
N SER A 77 17.94 -11.18 10.27
CA SER A 77 17.25 -11.94 11.31
C SER A 77 15.97 -11.27 11.85
N GLN A 78 15.75 -10.00 11.54
CA GLN A 78 14.52 -9.26 11.88
C GLN A 78 13.54 -9.20 10.71
N LEU A 79 13.91 -9.79 9.57
CA LEU A 79 13.09 -9.78 8.38
C LEU A 79 12.02 -10.87 8.48
N ARG A 80 10.77 -10.45 8.47
CA ARG A 80 9.62 -11.35 8.37
C ARG A 80 9.25 -11.55 6.91
N THR A 81 8.71 -12.72 6.61
CA THR A 81 8.09 -13.00 5.32
C THR A 81 6.60 -13.15 5.58
N SER A 82 5.79 -12.50 4.76
CA SER A 82 4.32 -12.61 4.83
C SER A 82 3.81 -13.99 4.41
N VAL A 83 4.65 -14.82 3.79
CA VAL A 83 4.35 -16.19 3.38
C VAL A 83 5.01 -17.16 4.33
N ASN A 84 4.24 -18.07 4.93
CA ASN A 84 4.80 -19.11 5.79
C ASN A 84 5.70 -20.06 4.96
N LEU A 85 7.00 -20.06 5.25
CA LEU A 85 8.02 -20.83 4.56
C LEU A 85 8.09 -22.30 4.99
N GLN A 86 7.32 -22.70 6.01
CA GLN A 86 7.33 -24.07 6.53
C GLN A 86 6.22 -24.91 5.87
N SER A 87 6.65 -25.85 5.02
CA SER A 87 5.76 -26.76 4.28
C SER A 87 5.48 -28.09 4.99
N ASN A 88 5.69 -28.22 6.30
CA ASN A 88 5.40 -29.47 7.02
C ASN A 88 5.18 -29.20 8.51
N GLU A 89 3.93 -28.97 8.92
CA GLU A 89 3.38 -29.44 10.19
C GLU A 89 1.85 -29.35 10.12
N PRO A 90 1.10 -30.39 10.56
CA PRO A 90 -0.35 -30.32 10.64
C PRO A 90 -0.74 -29.32 11.73
N ASP A 91 -1.84 -28.60 11.53
CA ASP A 91 -2.42 -27.58 12.42
C ASP A 91 -2.31 -27.92 13.93
N GLU A 92 -1.21 -27.54 14.56
CA GLU A 92 -1.13 -27.37 16.01
C GLU A 92 -0.84 -25.90 16.32
N TRP A 93 -1.97 -25.22 16.52
CA TRP A 93 -2.14 -24.00 17.29
C TRP A 93 -1.09 -23.79 18.39
N VAL A 94 0.02 -23.13 18.05
CA VAL A 94 0.73 -22.27 19.00
C VAL A 94 0.28 -20.85 18.70
N ALA A 95 -0.83 -20.51 19.35
CA ALA A 95 -1.39 -19.19 19.40
C ALA A 95 -0.35 -18.19 19.96
N ASP A 96 0.26 -17.38 19.10
CA ASP A 96 0.61 -16.01 19.48
C ASP A 96 -0.45 -15.07 18.90
N ARG A 97 -1.41 -14.75 19.76
CA ARG A 97 -2.64 -14.00 19.47
C ARG A 97 -2.35 -12.51 19.25
N ARG A 98 -1.64 -12.16 18.18
CA ARG A 98 -1.60 -10.77 17.65
C ARG A 98 -1.57 -10.64 16.13
N ASN A 99 -1.56 -11.74 15.37
CA ASN A 99 -1.50 -11.70 13.90
C ASN A 99 -2.75 -12.26 13.18
N ALA A 100 -3.87 -12.38 13.88
CA ALA A 100 -5.13 -12.85 13.29
C ALA A 100 -5.88 -11.79 12.46
N ASP A 101 -5.27 -10.63 12.20
CA ASP A 101 -5.90 -9.56 11.43
C ASP A 101 -5.48 -9.53 9.96
N TYR A 102 -4.33 -10.11 9.59
CA TYR A 102 -3.82 -9.99 8.22
C TYR A 102 -4.50 -10.95 7.22
N SER A 103 -4.91 -12.15 7.62
CA SER A 103 -5.66 -13.03 6.71
C SER A 103 -7.11 -12.58 6.51
N ARG A 104 -7.68 -11.82 7.44
CA ARG A 104 -9.03 -11.27 7.28
C ARG A 104 -9.04 -10.04 6.39
N HIS A 105 -7.99 -9.21 6.50
CA HIS A 105 -7.85 -8.02 5.68
C HIS A 105 -7.52 -8.32 4.22
N ASP A 106 -6.78 -9.41 3.94
CA ASP A 106 -6.49 -9.84 2.56
C ASP A 106 -7.76 -10.35 1.86
N ASP A 107 -8.61 -11.11 2.58
CA ASP A 107 -9.93 -11.50 2.09
C ASP A 107 -10.87 -10.28 1.92
N GLU A 108 -10.87 -9.33 2.87
CA GLU A 108 -11.68 -8.10 2.76
C GLU A 108 -11.23 -7.19 1.60
N LEU A 109 -9.92 -7.08 1.35
CA LEU A 109 -9.39 -6.30 0.22
C LEU A 109 -9.69 -6.98 -1.12
N MET A 110 -9.52 -8.30 -1.20
CA MET A 110 -9.85 -9.07 -2.40
C MET A 110 -11.36 -9.09 -2.67
N ASP A 111 -12.19 -9.14 -1.62
CA ASP A 111 -13.64 -8.99 -1.71
C ASP A 111 -14.02 -7.55 -2.10
N TYR A 112 -13.32 -6.53 -1.58
CA TYR A 112 -13.51 -5.14 -1.96
C TYR A 112 -13.17 -4.89 -3.43
N ILE A 113 -12.03 -5.40 -3.92
CA ILE A 113 -11.62 -5.33 -5.33
C ILE A 113 -12.55 -6.15 -6.22
N GLY A 114 -13.04 -7.29 -5.75
CA GLY A 114 -13.98 -8.14 -6.48
C GLY A 114 -15.38 -7.53 -6.61
N ASN A 115 -15.81 -6.76 -5.61
CA ASN A 115 -17.17 -6.23 -5.51
C ASN A 115 -17.30 -4.76 -5.96
N HIS A 116 -16.19 -4.02 -6.09
CA HIS A 116 -16.22 -2.62 -6.52
C HIS A 116 -15.48 -2.45 -7.84
N SER A 117 -16.14 -1.79 -8.80
CA SER A 117 -15.43 -1.31 -9.98
C SER A 117 -14.49 -0.17 -9.60
N PHE A 118 -13.48 0.11 -10.42
CA PHE A 118 -12.60 1.25 -10.20
C PHE A 118 -13.36 2.59 -10.13
N GLU A 119 -14.46 2.72 -10.88
CA GLU A 119 -15.34 3.88 -10.83
C GLU A 119 -16.04 3.99 -9.46
N ASP A 120 -16.49 2.87 -8.88
CA ASP A 120 -17.10 2.82 -7.55
C ASP A 120 -16.07 3.19 -6.46
N ILE A 121 -14.84 2.69 -6.56
CA ILE A 121 -13.76 3.02 -5.62
C ILE A 121 -13.43 4.51 -5.69
N LEU A 122 -13.33 5.07 -6.90
CA LEU A 122 -13.09 6.51 -7.09
C LEU A 122 -14.23 7.35 -6.53
N GLN A 123 -15.48 6.93 -6.70
CA GLN A 123 -16.63 7.64 -6.14
C GLN A 123 -16.62 7.60 -4.61
N LEU A 124 -16.33 6.44 -4.00
CA LEU A 124 -16.20 6.30 -2.55
C LEU A 124 -15.09 7.21 -1.99
N GLU A 125 -13.96 7.32 -2.69
CA GLU A 125 -12.88 8.23 -2.30
C GLU A 125 -13.29 9.70 -2.41
N GLN A 126 -14.02 10.09 -3.47
CA GLN A 126 -14.56 11.44 -3.59
C GLN A 126 -15.52 11.79 -2.45
N GLU A 127 -16.40 10.88 -2.07
CA GLU A 127 -17.34 11.06 -0.96
C GLU A 127 -16.60 11.22 0.39
N GLN A 128 -15.53 10.46 0.61
CA GLN A 128 -14.69 10.60 1.81
C GLN A 128 -13.98 11.95 1.86
N ILE A 129 -13.44 12.42 0.74
CA ILE A 129 -12.79 13.72 0.66
C ILE A 129 -13.80 14.85 0.92
N GLU A 130 -15.00 14.75 0.37
CA GLU A 130 -16.07 15.72 0.62
C GLU A 130 -16.43 15.77 2.11
N ALA A 131 -16.59 14.61 2.76
CA ALA A 131 -16.85 14.54 4.20
C ALA A 131 -15.73 15.20 5.02
N ARG A 132 -14.47 15.02 4.62
CA ARG A 132 -13.32 15.69 5.25
C ARG A 132 -13.37 17.21 5.05
N VAL A 133 -13.70 17.69 3.86
CA VAL A 133 -13.88 19.13 3.58
C VAL A 133 -14.95 19.72 4.50
N GLN A 134 -16.10 19.06 4.63
CA GLN A 134 -17.19 19.50 5.50
C GLN A 134 -16.76 19.55 6.97
N PHE A 135 -16.02 18.54 7.44
CA PHE A 135 -15.48 18.52 8.80
C PHE A 135 -14.55 19.71 9.08
N PHE A 136 -13.60 20.00 8.20
CA PHE A 136 -12.70 21.15 8.39
C PHE A 136 -13.42 22.50 8.24
N GLN A 137 -14.50 22.57 7.45
CA GLN A 137 -15.37 23.76 7.43
C GLN A 137 -16.07 23.98 8.77
N GLN A 138 -16.52 22.92 9.45
CA GLN A 138 -17.09 23.03 10.80
C GLN A 138 -16.04 23.51 11.82
N ILE A 139 -14.78 23.09 11.67
CA ILE A 139 -13.68 23.60 12.49
C ILE A 139 -13.51 25.11 12.28
N ILE A 140 -13.49 25.58 11.02
CA ILE A 140 -13.43 27.02 10.72
C ILE A 140 -14.60 27.78 11.34
N GLN A 141 -15.82 27.24 11.23
CA GLN A 141 -17.01 27.87 11.82
C GLN A 141 -16.87 28.01 13.33
N ARG A 142 -16.37 26.97 14.03
CA ARG A 142 -16.09 27.05 15.48
C ARG A 142 -14.99 28.04 15.82
N MET A 143 -13.88 28.04 15.09
CA MET A 143 -12.79 29.00 15.29
C MET A 143 -13.29 30.44 15.17
N PHE A 144 -14.16 30.70 14.20
CA PHE A 144 -14.77 32.02 14.03
C PHE A 144 -15.69 32.42 15.20
N MET A 145 -16.45 31.47 15.75
CA MET A 145 -17.26 31.69 16.95
C MET A 145 -16.42 31.96 18.20
N GLU A 146 -15.21 31.43 18.26
CA GLU A 146 -14.23 31.63 19.34
C GLU A 146 -13.38 32.90 19.16
N GLY A 147 -13.62 33.67 18.08
CA GLY A 147 -12.91 34.92 17.80
C GLY A 147 -11.56 34.74 17.10
N LEU A 148 -11.22 33.51 16.66
CA LEU A 148 -10.06 33.22 15.85
C LEU A 148 -10.39 33.53 14.39
N GLY A 149 -9.82 34.62 13.90
CA GLY A 149 -10.08 35.16 12.56
C GLY A 149 -9.06 34.73 11.50
N PRO A 150 -9.18 35.25 10.27
CA PRO A 150 -8.29 34.96 9.15
C PRO A 150 -6.84 35.44 9.31
N GLU A 151 -6.54 36.21 10.36
CA GLU A 151 -5.18 36.61 10.71
C GLU A 151 -4.49 35.59 11.65
N ASP A 152 -5.23 34.61 12.16
CA ASP A 152 -4.69 33.57 13.03
C ASP A 152 -3.95 32.50 12.23
N ALA A 153 -2.75 32.12 12.70
CA ALA A 153 -1.91 31.12 12.05
C ALA A 153 -2.60 29.75 11.92
N ASP A 154 -3.42 29.36 12.90
CA ASP A 154 -4.14 28.09 12.87
C ASP A 154 -5.35 28.15 11.93
N PHE A 155 -6.01 29.31 11.82
CA PHE A 155 -7.08 29.50 10.85
C PHE A 155 -6.55 29.39 9.41
N ILE A 156 -5.39 29.98 9.12
CA ILE A 156 -4.72 29.89 7.82
C ILE A 156 -4.35 28.42 7.50
N LYS A 157 -3.85 27.65 8.47
CA LYS A 157 -3.53 26.22 8.27
C LYS A 157 -4.78 25.41 7.96
N VAL A 158 -5.88 25.62 8.69
CA VAL A 158 -7.14 24.89 8.44
C VAL A 158 -7.70 25.26 7.06
N GLN A 159 -7.61 26.52 6.64
CA GLN A 159 -7.97 26.92 5.26
C GLN A 159 -7.10 26.24 4.21
N ALA A 160 -5.78 26.13 4.45
CA ALA A 160 -4.87 25.45 3.54
C ALA A 160 -5.24 23.96 3.40
N VAL A 161 -5.60 23.29 4.50
CA VAL A 161 -6.08 21.90 4.49
C VAL A 161 -7.35 21.75 3.65
N ILE A 162 -8.34 22.63 3.83
CA ILE A 162 -9.57 22.62 3.01
C ILE A 162 -9.24 22.79 1.53
N ARG A 163 -8.30 23.69 1.20
CA ARG A 163 -7.87 23.92 -0.18
C ARG A 163 -7.23 22.67 -0.79
N ILE A 164 -6.35 22.00 -0.05
CA ILE A 164 -5.71 20.75 -0.50
C ILE A 164 -6.76 19.67 -0.78
N TYR A 165 -7.73 19.49 0.13
CA TYR A 165 -8.78 18.49 -0.08
C TYR A 165 -9.68 18.81 -1.27
N LYS A 166 -10.04 20.09 -1.48
CA LYS A 166 -10.80 20.50 -2.67
C LYS A 166 -10.04 20.27 -3.97
N GLU A 167 -8.76 20.65 -4.00
CA GLU A 167 -7.91 20.39 -5.18
C GLU A 167 -7.76 18.88 -5.44
N THR A 168 -7.68 18.08 -4.39
CA THR A 168 -7.62 16.61 -4.49
C THR A 168 -8.94 16.06 -5.05
N TYR A 169 -10.08 16.55 -4.58
CA TYR A 169 -11.41 16.19 -5.07
C TYR A 169 -11.55 16.49 -6.57
N ASP A 170 -11.18 17.71 -6.98
CA ASP A 170 -11.26 18.13 -8.38
C ASP A 170 -10.39 17.25 -9.30
N ARG A 171 -9.14 16.98 -8.89
CA ARG A 171 -8.22 16.09 -9.64
C ARG A 171 -8.71 14.65 -9.73
N LEU A 172 -9.35 14.14 -8.68
CA LEU A 172 -9.99 12.82 -8.71
C LEU A 172 -11.20 12.79 -9.64
N GLY A 173 -11.93 13.91 -9.76
CA GLY A 173 -13.01 14.09 -10.74
C GLY A 173 -12.53 13.96 -12.19
N GLU A 174 -11.39 14.57 -12.50
CA GLU A 174 -10.79 14.53 -13.85
C GLU A 174 -10.42 13.10 -14.30
N LEU A 175 -10.02 12.24 -13.36
CA LEU A 175 -9.70 10.84 -13.64
C LEU A 175 -10.93 10.01 -14.04
N ASN A 176 -12.11 10.39 -13.57
CA ASN A 176 -13.36 9.74 -13.95
C ASN A 176 -13.81 10.17 -15.36
N ASP A 177 -13.65 11.46 -15.71
CA ASP A 177 -14.05 11.99 -17.01
C ASP A 177 -13.15 11.56 -18.18
N HIS A 178 -11.87 11.27 -17.92
CA HIS A 178 -10.94 10.79 -18.96
C HIS A 178 -11.36 9.44 -19.58
N ASN A 179 -12.22 8.65 -18.92
CA ASN A 179 -12.74 7.39 -19.46
C ASN A 179 -13.97 7.54 -20.36
N ARG A 180 -14.62 8.71 -20.37
CA ARG A 180 -15.77 9.00 -21.27
C ARG A 180 -15.35 9.52 -22.65
N GLY A 181 -14.07 9.82 -22.85
CA GLY A 181 -13.55 10.43 -24.08
C GLY A 181 -13.32 9.50 -25.27
N ASP A 182 -13.27 8.17 -25.09
CA ASP A 182 -12.82 7.23 -26.14
C ASP A 182 -13.92 6.32 -26.74
N ARG A 183 -15.17 6.78 -26.77
CA ARG A 183 -16.26 6.16 -27.56
C ARG A 183 -16.69 7.04 -28.75
N GLY A 184 -15.72 7.65 -29.41
CA GLY A 184 -15.98 8.66 -30.42
C GLY A 184 -15.02 8.65 -31.60
N ARG A 185 -14.69 7.47 -32.16
CA ARG A 185 -14.19 7.32 -33.55
C ARG A 185 -14.00 5.84 -33.89
N ARG A 186 -14.98 5.25 -34.57
CA ARG A 186 -14.71 4.24 -35.60
C ARG A 186 -15.72 4.39 -36.73
N TRP A 187 -15.16 4.36 -37.93
CA TRP A 187 -15.69 4.72 -39.24
C TRP A 187 -16.79 3.77 -39.70
#